data_AF-A0A2V9RH06-F1
#
_entry.id   AF-A0A2V9RH06-F1
#
_cell.length_a   1.000
_cell.length_b   1.000
_cell.length_c   1.000
_cell.angle_alpha   90.00
_cell.angle_beta   90.00
_cell.angle_gamma   90.00
#
_symmetry.space_group_name_H-M   'P 1'
#
loop_
_entity.id
_entity.type
_entity.pdbx_description
1 polymer ?
#
loop_
_entity_poly.entity_id
_entity_poly.type
_entity_poly.pdbx_seq_one_letter_code
_entity_poly.pdbx_strand_id
1 'polypeptide(L)' 'MNKEIFPAPEDSVPTPNWKDLYDAAVLEPSTDKLPARVEAAREAIHEFRIQRGRELSADEREEIDGALRALFTLLRRRT' A
#
# COMPACT_ATOMS: atom_id res chain seq x y z
N MET A 1 42.30 -6.94 -12.53
CA MET A 1 42.24 -5.47 -12.63
C MET A 1 41.10 -5.18 -13.61
N ASN A 2 39.89 -4.74 -13.27
CA ASN A 2 39.29 -4.24 -12.05
C ASN A 2 37.82 -4.69 -11.99
N LYS A 3 37.35 -4.90 -10.76
CA LYS A 3 35.95 -5.19 -10.42
C LYS A 3 35.11 -3.96 -10.71
N GLU A 4 34.25 -4.00 -11.73
CA GLU A 4 33.08 -3.12 -11.76
C GLU A 4 31.93 -3.85 -11.07
N ILE A 5 32.03 -3.89 -9.73
CA ILE A 5 30.89 -4.12 -8.87
C ILE A 5 30.08 -2.83 -8.99
N PHE A 6 29.08 -2.82 -9.86
CA PHE A 6 27.98 -1.87 -9.71
C PHE A 6 27.35 -2.20 -8.36
N PRO A 7 27.40 -1.31 -7.34
CA PRO A 7 26.57 -1.53 -6.17
C PRO A 7 25.12 -1.58 -6.68
N ALA A 8 24.41 -2.65 -6.32
CA ALA A 8 22.96 -2.65 -6.47
C ALA A 8 22.41 -1.40 -5.76
N PRO A 9 21.28 -0.83 -6.20
CA PRO A 9 20.61 0.22 -5.46
C PRO A 9 19.93 -0.38 -4.22
N GLU A 10 20.71 -0.97 -3.33
CA GLU A 10 20.32 -1.39 -2.00
C GLU A 10 20.45 -0.19 -1.06
N ASP A 11 19.55 0.79 -1.24
CA ASP A 11 19.21 1.81 -0.24
C ASP A 11 17.98 2.67 -0.64
N SER A 12 17.06 2.10 -1.44
CA SER A 12 15.68 2.57 -1.37
C SER A 12 15.10 1.94 -0.12
N VAL A 13 15.17 2.62 1.02
CA VAL A 13 14.27 2.36 2.15
C VAL A 13 12.90 2.23 1.50
N PRO A 14 12.26 1.04 1.46
CA PRO A 14 10.99 0.94 0.79
C PRO A 14 10.07 1.87 1.57
N THR A 15 9.63 2.95 0.93
CA THR A 15 8.44 3.65 1.37
C THR A 15 7.42 2.56 1.69
N PRO A 16 6.76 2.59 2.87
CA PRO A 16 5.88 1.51 3.29
C PRO A 16 4.99 1.14 2.12
N ASN A 17 5.16 -0.08 1.61
CA ASN A 17 4.41 -0.50 0.43
C ASN A 17 2.94 -0.42 0.85
N TRP A 18 2.12 0.31 0.10
CA TRP A 18 0.71 0.45 0.43
C TRP A 18 0.03 -0.92 0.61
N LYS A 19 0.60 -1.97 -0.02
CA LYS A 19 0.22 -3.38 0.17
C LYS A 19 0.45 -3.89 1.59
N ASP A 20 1.56 -3.56 2.23
CA ASP A 20 1.86 -3.99 3.61
C ASP A 20 0.87 -3.35 4.61
N LEU A 21 0.53 -2.08 4.39
CA LEU A 21 -0.46 -1.37 5.20
C LEU A 21 -1.88 -1.89 4.93
N TYR A 22 -2.19 -2.21 3.67
CA TYR A 22 -3.43 -2.88 3.30
C TYR A 22 -3.56 -4.24 3.99
N ASP A 23 -2.52 -5.10 3.92
CA ASP A 23 -2.52 -6.41 4.56
C ASP A 23 -2.66 -6.29 6.08
N ALA A 24 -1.96 -5.33 6.69
CA ALA A 24 -2.09 -5.04 8.11
C ALA A 24 -3.52 -4.63 8.49
N ALA A 25 -4.23 -3.88 7.64
CA ALA A 25 -5.63 -3.53 7.87
C ALA A 25 -6.56 -4.74 7.72
N VAL A 26 -6.36 -5.58 6.70
CA VAL A 26 -7.16 -6.80 6.47
C VAL A 26 -7.00 -7.80 7.61
N LEU A 27 -5.78 -7.94 8.12
CA LEU A 27 -5.44 -8.89 9.18
C LEU A 27 -5.71 -8.35 10.60
N GLU A 28 -6.03 -7.07 10.77
CA GLU A 28 -6.26 -6.47 12.10
C GLU A 28 -7.49 -7.11 12.78
N PRO A 29 -7.32 -7.83 13.90
CA PRO A 29 -8.43 -8.48 14.60
C PRO A 29 -9.21 -7.52 15.51
N SER A 30 -8.60 -6.42 15.96
CA SER A 30 -9.25 -5.47 16.89
C SER A 30 -10.12 -4.48 16.12
N THR A 31 -11.42 -4.49 16.43
CA THR A 31 -12.40 -3.52 15.91
C THR A 31 -12.05 -2.08 16.28
N ASP A 32 -11.39 -1.88 17.41
CA ASP A 32 -11.03 -0.55 17.91
C ASP A 32 -9.83 0.04 17.16
N LYS A 33 -8.91 -0.82 16.70
CA LYS A 33 -7.72 -0.42 15.94
C LYS A 33 -7.94 -0.42 14.44
N LEU A 34 -8.94 -1.16 13.97
CA LEU A 34 -9.25 -1.31 12.55
C LEU A 34 -9.45 0.04 11.84
N PRO A 35 -10.21 1.03 12.36
CA PRO A 35 -10.37 2.32 11.69
C PRO A 35 -9.03 3.02 11.42
N ALA A 36 -8.12 3.00 12.40
CA ALA A 36 -6.79 3.61 12.25
C ALA A 36 -5.93 2.88 11.21
N ARG A 37 -5.99 1.54 11.16
CA ARG A 37 -5.27 0.74 10.15
C ARG A 37 -5.81 0.96 8.74
N VAL A 38 -7.13 1.04 8.60
CA VAL A 38 -7.81 1.33 7.33
C VAL A 38 -7.41 2.71 6.82
N GLU A 39 -7.36 3.73 7.68
CA GLU A 39 -6.97 5.08 7.26
C GLU A 39 -5.49 5.12 6.84
N ALA A 40 -4.58 4.50 7.60
CA ALA A 40 -3.17 4.41 7.23
C ALA A 40 -2.94 3.74 5.87
N ALA A 41 -3.67 2.64 5.59
CA ALA A 41 -3.63 1.98 4.28
C ALA A 41 -4.16 2.88 3.17
N ARG A 42 -5.23 3.62 3.42
CA ARG A 42 -5.85 4.52 2.45
C ARG A 42 -4.95 5.71 2.12
N GLU A 43 -4.30 6.31 3.12
CA GLU A 43 -3.32 7.39 2.94
C GLU A 43 -2.14 6.91 2.08
N ALA A 44 -1.57 5.74 2.39
CA ALA A 44 -0.47 5.18 1.60
C ALA A 44 -0.87 4.87 0.16
N ILE A 45 -2.08 4.35 -0.07
CA ILE A 45 -2.62 4.17 -1.43
C ILE A 45 -2.75 5.52 -2.16
N HIS A 46 -3.20 6.57 -1.46
CA HIS A 46 -3.34 7.90 -2.05
C HIS A 46 -1.99 8.50 -2.44
N GLU A 47 -1.00 8.41 -1.55
CA GLU A 47 0.38 8.83 -1.82
C GLU A 47 0.99 8.07 -3.00
N PHE A 48 0.80 6.75 -3.04
CA PHE A 48 1.25 5.91 -4.15
C PHE A 48 0.62 6.34 -5.49
N ARG A 49 -0.69 6.66 -5.51
CA ARG A 49 -1.36 7.18 -6.71
C ARG A 49 -0.82 8.54 -7.13
N ILE A 50 -0.52 9.43 -6.20
CA ILE A 50 0.06 10.74 -6.51
C ILE A 50 1.46 10.57 -7.09
N GLN A 51 2.28 9.74 -6.46
CA GLN A 51 3.67 9.52 -6.85
C GLN A 51 3.79 8.85 -8.22
N ARG A 52 2.98 7.81 -8.48
CA ARG A 52 3.02 7.06 -9.75
C ARG A 52 2.13 7.67 -10.83
N GLY A 53 1.10 8.42 -10.45
CA GLY A 53 0.30 9.27 -11.35
C GLY A 53 -0.12 8.59 -12.67
N ARG A 54 0.49 9.03 -13.77
CA ARG A 54 0.22 8.54 -15.14
C ARG A 54 0.97 7.25 -15.48
N GLU A 55 1.98 6.87 -14.71
CA GLU A 55 2.76 5.65 -14.94
C GLU A 55 2.07 4.38 -14.49
N LEU A 56 1.00 4.50 -13.70
CA LEU A 56 0.17 3.35 -13.33
C LEU A 56 -0.51 2.76 -14.56
N SER A 57 -0.25 1.48 -14.79
CA SER A 57 -0.95 0.63 -15.74
C SER A 57 -2.45 0.50 -15.40
N ALA A 58 -3.23 0.00 -16.35
CA ALA A 58 -4.65 -0.28 -16.11
C ALA A 58 -4.82 -1.29 -14.95
N ASP A 59 -4.01 -2.34 -14.94
CA ASP A 59 -4.05 -3.41 -13.93
C ASP A 59 -3.69 -2.87 -12.53
N GLU A 60 -2.65 -2.03 -12.40
CA GLU A 60 -2.31 -1.41 -11.11
C GLU A 60 -3.42 -0.48 -10.61
N ARG A 61 -4.10 0.25 -11.51
CA ARG A 61 -5.24 1.10 -11.14
C ARG A 61 -6.41 0.26 -10.64
N GLU A 62 -6.69 -0.87 -11.31
CA GLU A 62 -7.74 -1.79 -10.89
C GLU A 62 -7.41 -2.44 -9.54
N GLU A 63 -6.16 -2.84 -9.32
CA GLU A 63 -5.69 -3.38 -8.04
C GLU A 63 -5.91 -2.37 -6.90
N ILE A 64 -5.51 -1.11 -7.12
CA ILE A 64 -5.68 -0.01 -6.16
C ILE A 64 -7.17 0.25 -5.86
N ASP A 65 -8.00 0.34 -6.90
CA ASP A 65 -9.42 0.62 -6.72
C ASP A 65 -10.13 -0.58 -6.04
N GLY A 66 -9.67 -1.81 -6.31
CA GLY A 66 -10.09 -3.03 -5.61
C GLY A 66 -9.73 -3.00 -4.12
N ALA A 67 -8.48 -2.66 -3.79
CA ALA A 67 -8.01 -2.53 -2.42
C ALA A 67 -8.82 -1.49 -1.63
N LEU A 68 -9.09 -0.31 -2.21
CA LEU A 68 -9.91 0.74 -1.59
C LEU A 68 -11.35 0.26 -1.32
N ARG A 69 -11.96 -0.47 -2.26
CA ARG A 69 -13.30 -1.06 -2.07
C ARG A 69 -13.31 -2.11 -0.96
N ALA A 70 -12.27 -2.93 -0.89
CA ALA A 70 -12.12 -3.95 0.15
C ALA A 70 -11.99 -3.31 1.54
N LEU A 71 -11.14 -2.27 1.69
CA LEU A 71 -10.99 -1.52 2.93
C LEU A 71 -12.30 -0.89 3.40
N PHE A 72 -13.06 -0.26 2.48
CA PHE A 72 -14.37 0.30 2.81
C PHE A 72 -15.37 -0.78 3.29
N THR A 73 -15.39 -1.93 2.61
CA THR A 73 -16.25 -3.05 2.97
C THR A 73 -15.86 -3.66 4.31
N LEU A 74 -14.55 -3.76 4.59
CA LEU A 74 -14.00 -4.27 5.83
C LEU A 74 -14.44 -3.41 7.02
N LEU A 75 -14.29 -2.09 6.91
CA LEU A 75 -14.73 -1.15 7.93
C LEU A 75 -16.23 -1.31 8.19
N ARG A 76 -17.06 -1.28 7.13
CA ARG A 76 -18.53 -1.40 7.24
C ARG A 76 -19.02 -2.72 7.85
N ARG A 77 -18.24 -3.79 7.79
CA ARG A 77 -18.61 -5.09 8.38
C ARG A 77 -18.21 -5.23 9.85
N ARG A 78 -17.27 -4.40 10.31
CA ARG A 78 -16.63 -4.54 11.63
C ARG A 78 -16.85 -3.33 12.55
N THR A 79 -17.46 -2.26 12.05
CA THR A 79 -18.05 -1.15 12.82
C THR A 79 -19.56 -1.29 12.86
#